data_AF-A0A4Q5HEU4-F1
#
_entry.id   AF-A0A4Q5HEU4-F1
#
_cell.length_a   1.000
_cell.length_b   1.000
_cell.length_c   1.000
_cell.angle_alpha   90.00
_cell.angle_beta   90.00
_cell.angle_gamma   90.00
#
_symmetry.space_group_name_H-M   'P 1'
#
loop_
_entity.id
_entity.type
_entity.pdbx_description
1 polymer ?
#
loop_
_entity_poly.entity_id
_entity_poly.type
_entity_poly.pdbx_seq_one_letter_code
_entity_poly.pdbx_strand_id
1 'polypeptide(L)'
;ASDGARKFYARECLSPVFLRNLYSSTLGNILDTYGECILTGYITGGKACALYTGLSRNGSSSTSKETGMEKSIDASFSWKKNSVSGDFQFGKGNFNYESSEYNMEQLYTKMWIYGGDPVGLSMNSAENLVNINFDLAPWVASLSDSKKHTIIDITDNGLYPLSAFVIEENFKKRLDATTSNLLEKYPSFVEPHIEIMRVFERYSSSNEALYDVVAVLFTRQGDRIVLRSGNASTASDAELRQNENATVFSQKALNIKTQKQNFYELRISSNSVTRLNPKIGNPLCIDLPKVNEANMYTYTNPRTGIQYIYDTENKIAFSHYTDDLDGDWILDDYGIRSWVESLPTKSISMATLANSYRIIGL
;
A
#
# COMPACT_ATOMS: atom_id res chain seq x y z
N ALA A 1 1.80 -10.19 13.99
CA ALA A 1 1.00 -11.34 13.50
C ALA A 1 1.89 -12.32 12.73
N SER A 2 1.59 -13.63 12.73
CA SER A 2 2.29 -14.60 11.86
C SER A 2 1.86 -14.42 10.39
N ASP A 3 2.70 -14.83 9.43
CA ASP A 3 2.40 -14.69 7.99
C ASP A 3 1.12 -15.43 7.57
N GLY A 4 0.87 -16.60 8.16
CA GLY A 4 -0.35 -17.37 7.92
C GLY A 4 -1.63 -16.64 8.38
N ALA A 5 -1.58 -15.95 9.51
CA ALA A 5 -2.73 -15.20 10.03
C ALA A 5 -3.06 -13.98 9.15
N ARG A 6 -2.05 -13.26 8.65
CA ARG A 6 -2.26 -12.12 7.73
C ARG A 6 -2.88 -12.58 6.42
N LYS A 7 -2.37 -13.66 5.84
CA LYS A 7 -2.93 -14.25 4.62
C LYS A 7 -4.39 -14.65 4.83
N PHE A 8 -4.73 -15.29 5.95
CA PHE A 8 -6.12 -15.60 6.31
C PHE A 8 -6.99 -14.33 6.37
N TYR A 9 -6.51 -13.28 7.03
CA TYR A 9 -7.26 -12.02 7.12
C TYR A 9 -7.51 -11.39 5.75
N ALA A 10 -6.47 -11.36 4.90
CA ALA A 10 -6.54 -10.82 3.55
C ALA A 10 -7.57 -11.54 2.65
N ARG A 11 -7.78 -12.85 2.83
CA ARG A 11 -8.73 -13.64 2.01
C ARG A 11 -10.15 -13.74 2.58
N GLU A 12 -10.36 -13.54 3.88
CA GLU A 12 -11.65 -13.87 4.51
C GLU A 12 -12.23 -12.78 5.44
N CYS A 13 -11.46 -11.77 5.83
CA CYS A 13 -11.83 -10.86 6.93
C CYS A 13 -11.76 -9.37 6.60
N LEU A 14 -11.50 -9.02 5.33
CA LEU A 14 -11.55 -7.62 4.91
C LEU A 14 -12.98 -7.09 4.99
N SER A 15 -13.13 -5.83 5.40
CA SER A 15 -14.47 -5.23 5.48
C SER A 15 -15.07 -5.10 4.08
N PRO A 16 -16.39 -5.31 3.90
CA PRO A 16 -17.04 -5.18 2.60
C PRO A 16 -16.81 -3.81 1.95
N VAL A 17 -16.79 -2.74 2.75
CA VAL A 17 -16.53 -1.38 2.27
C VAL A 17 -15.11 -1.24 1.72
N PHE A 18 -14.11 -1.77 2.43
CA PHE A 18 -12.73 -1.73 1.95
C PHE A 18 -12.56 -2.55 0.67
N LEU A 19 -13.15 -3.74 0.61
CA LEU A 19 -13.13 -4.60 -0.58
C LEU A 19 -13.73 -3.91 -1.80
N ARG A 20 -14.92 -3.32 -1.66
CA ARG A 20 -15.56 -2.54 -2.74
C ARG A 20 -14.64 -1.41 -3.20
N ASN A 21 -14.11 -0.62 -2.28
CA ASN A 21 -13.24 0.50 -2.60
C ASN A 21 -11.94 0.05 -3.29
N LEU A 22 -11.37 -1.09 -2.89
CA LEU A 22 -10.16 -1.65 -3.49
C LEU A 22 -10.30 -1.86 -5.02
N TYR A 23 -11.53 -2.14 -5.49
CA TYR A 23 -11.84 -2.36 -6.90
C TYR A 23 -12.59 -1.21 -7.58
N SER A 24 -13.13 -0.25 -6.82
CA SER A 24 -13.87 0.91 -7.34
C SER A 24 -13.11 2.25 -7.22
N SER A 25 -11.93 2.26 -6.61
CA SER A 25 -11.04 3.42 -6.51
C SER A 25 -9.61 3.09 -6.96
N THR A 26 -8.86 4.12 -7.37
CA THR A 26 -7.43 3.94 -7.62
C THR A 26 -6.71 3.63 -6.31
N LEU A 27 -5.61 2.86 -6.38
CA LEU A 27 -4.83 2.57 -5.16
C LEU A 27 -4.20 3.81 -4.53
N GLY A 28 -3.99 4.89 -5.31
CA GLY A 28 -3.62 6.20 -4.75
C GLY A 28 -4.70 6.76 -3.83
N ASN A 29 -5.96 6.74 -4.28
CA ASN A 29 -7.11 7.19 -3.47
C ASN A 29 -7.34 6.28 -2.25
N ILE A 30 -7.05 4.98 -2.37
CA ILE A 30 -7.07 4.06 -1.21
C ILE A 30 -6.07 4.51 -0.14
N LEU A 31 -4.83 4.83 -0.53
CA LEU A 31 -3.82 5.32 0.41
C LEU A 31 -4.22 6.66 1.03
N ASP A 32 -4.82 7.57 0.25
CA ASP A 32 -5.27 8.88 0.75
C ASP A 32 -6.46 8.74 1.73
N THR A 33 -7.33 7.76 1.52
CA THR A 33 -8.53 7.56 2.33
C THR A 33 -8.25 6.77 3.62
N TYR A 34 -7.47 5.69 3.51
CA TYR A 34 -7.25 4.73 4.61
C TYR A 34 -5.89 4.88 5.30
N GLY A 35 -4.95 5.59 4.67
CA GLY A 35 -3.56 5.62 5.08
C GLY A 35 -2.75 4.43 4.56
N GLU A 36 -1.45 4.46 4.86
CA GLU A 36 -0.46 3.52 4.32
C GLU A 36 -0.32 2.23 5.15
N CYS A 37 -0.79 2.26 6.40
CA CYS A 37 -0.55 1.22 7.38
C CYS A 37 -1.84 0.77 8.09
N ILE A 38 -1.87 -0.51 8.46
CA ILE A 38 -2.88 -1.12 9.31
C ILE A 38 -2.31 -1.27 10.72
N LEU A 39 -3.10 -0.85 11.70
CA LEU A 39 -2.80 -1.01 13.12
C LEU A 39 -3.05 -2.46 13.57
N THR A 40 -1.99 -3.12 14.03
CA THR A 40 -2.00 -4.52 14.49
C THR A 40 -1.55 -4.69 15.94
N GLY A 41 -0.97 -3.65 16.53
CA GLY A 41 -0.56 -3.63 17.93
C GLY A 41 -0.51 -2.19 18.44
N TYR A 42 -1.13 -1.94 19.58
CA TYR A 42 -1.24 -0.61 20.17
C TYR A 42 -1.38 -0.69 21.68
N ILE A 43 -1.11 0.45 22.33
CA ILE A 43 -1.23 0.63 23.77
C ILE A 43 -2.44 1.53 24.03
N THR A 44 -3.28 1.13 24.99
CA THR A 44 -4.41 1.94 25.46
C THR A 44 -4.15 2.53 26.83
N GLY A 45 -4.58 3.77 27.06
CA GLY A 45 -4.43 4.45 28.34
C GLY A 45 -4.69 5.94 28.24
N GLY A 46 -3.92 6.72 29.00
CA GLY A 46 -3.83 8.18 28.87
C GLY A 46 -2.41 8.61 28.53
N LYS A 47 -2.27 9.68 27.73
CA LYS A 47 -0.97 10.25 27.35
C LYS A 47 -1.03 11.76 27.26
N ALA A 48 -0.10 12.41 27.93
CA ALA A 48 0.24 13.81 27.68
C ALA A 48 1.44 13.84 26.74
N CYS A 49 1.30 14.50 25.60
CA CYS A 49 2.35 14.66 24.60
C CYS A 49 2.65 16.15 24.45
N ALA A 50 3.89 16.54 24.74
CA ALA A 50 4.34 17.92 24.59
C ALA A 50 5.46 18.00 23.56
N LEU A 51 5.33 18.92 22.61
CA LEU A 51 6.38 19.27 21.66
C LEU A 51 7.05 20.57 22.08
N TYR A 52 8.37 20.64 21.94
CA TYR A 52 9.17 21.79 22.34
C TYR A 52 9.91 22.37 21.14
N THR A 53 10.01 23.69 21.11
CA THR A 53 10.88 24.42 20.18
C THR A 53 11.60 25.51 20.95
N GLY A 54 12.90 25.65 20.72
CA GLY A 54 13.72 26.58 21.49
C GLY A 54 14.82 27.22 20.65
N LEU A 55 15.15 28.45 21.03
CA LEU A 55 16.33 29.16 20.54
C LEU A 55 17.42 29.02 21.59
N SER A 56 18.55 28.40 21.25
CA SER A 56 19.67 28.24 22.19
C SER A 56 20.52 29.51 22.24
N ARG A 57 21.05 29.84 23.44
CA ARG A 57 21.95 30.98 23.67
C ARG A 57 23.29 30.83 22.97
N ASN A 58 23.88 29.64 23.10
CA ASN A 58 25.21 29.34 22.61
C ASN A 58 25.28 27.88 22.17
N GLY A 59 25.87 27.59 21.02
CA GLY A 59 26.06 26.22 20.56
C GLY A 59 26.03 26.11 19.05
N SER A 60 27.18 25.78 18.44
CA SER A 60 27.25 25.46 17.01
C SER A 60 26.90 23.99 16.74
N SER A 61 27.10 23.08 17.71
CA SER A 61 26.90 21.65 17.54
C SER A 61 25.48 21.20 17.93
N SER A 62 24.95 20.18 17.24
CA SER A 62 23.67 19.55 17.56
C SER A 62 23.63 19.00 18.99
N THR A 63 24.69 18.31 19.43
CA THR A 63 24.78 17.71 20.76
C THR A 63 24.56 18.73 21.88
N SER A 64 25.18 19.92 21.78
CA SER A 64 25.03 20.96 22.82
C SER A 64 23.59 21.49 22.91
N LYS A 65 22.88 21.55 21.78
CA LYS A 65 21.49 21.98 21.71
C LYS A 65 20.55 20.89 22.25
N GLU A 66 20.81 19.63 21.92
CA GLU A 66 20.06 18.46 22.40
C GLU A 66 20.16 18.34 23.92
N THR A 67 21.36 18.41 24.51
CA THR A 67 21.54 18.37 25.97
C THR A 67 20.84 19.53 26.68
N GLY A 68 20.88 20.75 26.12
CA GLY A 68 20.14 21.89 26.68
C GLY A 68 18.63 21.69 26.62
N MET A 69 18.13 21.12 25.52
CA MET A 69 16.70 20.80 25.35
C MET A 69 16.25 19.71 26.32
N GLU A 70 16.99 18.62 26.46
CA GLU A 70 16.71 17.52 27.39
C GLU A 70 16.55 18.04 28.82
N LYS A 71 17.52 18.82 29.30
CA LYS A 71 17.45 19.45 30.63
C LYS A 71 16.25 20.39 30.78
N SER A 72 15.90 21.11 29.71
CA SER A 72 14.75 22.01 29.72
C SER A 72 13.43 21.25 29.80
N ILE A 73 13.34 20.08 29.15
CA ILE A 73 12.19 19.17 29.22
C ILE A 73 12.10 18.52 30.61
N ASP A 74 13.22 18.06 31.18
CA ASP A 74 13.21 17.46 32.52
C ASP A 74 12.79 18.47 33.60
N ALA A 75 13.11 19.75 33.40
CA ALA A 75 12.69 20.82 34.30
C ALA A 75 11.23 21.25 34.12
N SER A 76 10.58 20.85 33.02
CA SER A 76 9.25 21.36 32.63
C SER A 76 8.07 20.51 33.13
N PHE A 77 8.33 19.41 33.84
CA PHE A 77 7.27 18.63 34.47
C PHE A 77 7.75 18.03 35.79
N SER A 78 6.80 17.64 36.64
CA SER A 78 7.10 16.85 37.82
C SER A 78 6.02 15.82 38.02
N TRP A 79 6.39 14.53 38.12
CA TRP A 79 5.47 13.44 38.42
C TRP A 79 5.91 12.72 39.69
N LYS A 80 5.29 13.04 40.81
CA LYS A 80 5.64 12.42 42.09
C LYS A 80 4.95 11.06 42.22
N LYS A 81 5.71 10.04 42.61
CA LYS A 81 5.26 8.65 42.87
C LYS A 81 4.82 7.84 41.63
N ASN A 82 4.92 8.36 40.40
CA ASN A 82 4.58 7.66 39.15
C ASN A 82 3.32 6.78 39.25
N SER A 83 2.26 7.30 39.86
CA SER A 83 1.04 6.54 40.16
C SER A 83 -0.20 7.31 39.73
N VAL A 84 -1.32 6.59 39.61
CA VAL A 84 -2.64 7.10 39.21
C VAL A 84 -3.22 8.12 40.21
N SER A 85 -2.57 8.31 41.36
CA SER A 85 -2.89 9.31 42.39
C SER A 85 -1.71 10.24 42.67
N GLY A 86 -0.76 10.33 41.74
CA GLY A 86 0.44 11.15 41.88
C GLY A 86 0.19 12.61 41.52
N ASP A 87 0.86 13.50 42.21
CA ASP A 87 0.93 14.91 41.82
C ASP A 87 1.68 14.99 40.48
N PHE A 88 0.98 15.40 39.44
CA PHE A 88 1.57 15.59 38.11
C PHE A 88 1.39 17.03 37.67
N GLN A 89 2.49 17.74 37.45
CA GLN A 89 2.48 19.13 37.01
C GLN A 89 3.28 19.31 35.74
N PHE A 90 2.84 20.23 34.89
CA PHE A 90 3.48 20.58 33.63
C PHE A 90 3.57 22.09 33.49
N GLY A 91 4.74 22.61 33.12
CA GLY A 91 4.97 24.05 33.03
C GLY A 91 6.40 24.41 33.38
N LYS A 92 6.68 25.66 33.75
CA LYS A 92 8.04 26.14 34.03
C LYS A 92 8.85 25.24 34.99
N GLY A 93 8.24 24.74 36.06
CA GLY A 93 8.97 24.03 37.12
C GLY A 93 10.20 24.80 37.60
N ASN A 94 11.36 24.13 37.58
CA ASN A 94 12.66 24.72 37.96
C ASN A 94 13.43 25.35 36.77
N PHE A 95 12.83 25.40 35.59
CA PHE A 95 13.45 26.00 34.41
C PHE A 95 13.70 27.49 34.63
N ASN A 96 14.92 27.92 34.31
CA ASN A 96 15.32 29.32 34.38
C ASN A 96 16.20 29.67 33.18
N TYR A 97 15.76 30.61 32.36
CA TYR A 97 16.56 31.10 31.24
C TYR A 97 17.95 31.51 31.71
N GLU A 98 18.08 32.26 32.81
CA GLU A 98 19.36 32.81 33.28
C GLU A 98 20.45 31.76 33.57
N SER A 99 20.07 30.52 33.84
CA SER A 99 21.04 29.44 34.07
C SER A 99 21.74 29.04 32.77
N SER A 100 23.07 28.93 32.83
CA SER A 100 23.88 28.35 31.75
C SER A 100 23.61 26.86 31.54
N GLU A 101 22.94 26.21 32.49
CA GLU A 101 22.63 24.77 32.46
C GLU A 101 21.63 24.41 31.37
N TYR A 102 20.59 25.24 31.16
CA TYR A 102 19.52 24.97 30.20
C TYR A 102 19.84 25.53 28.81
N ASN A 103 20.68 26.57 28.75
CA ASN A 103 21.23 27.11 27.49
C ASN A 103 20.17 27.54 26.45
N MET A 104 19.04 28.10 26.91
CA MET A 104 17.95 28.60 26.05
C MET A 104 17.77 30.13 26.19
N GLU A 105 17.50 30.82 25.08
CA GLU A 105 17.00 32.21 25.03
C GLU A 105 15.48 32.23 25.04
N GLN A 106 14.88 31.28 24.34
CA GLN A 106 13.45 31.12 24.19
C GLN A 106 13.10 29.64 24.17
N LEU A 107 11.99 29.28 24.79
CA LEU A 107 11.46 27.92 24.80
C LEU A 107 9.94 27.99 24.78
N TYR A 108 9.36 27.45 23.72
CA TYR A 108 7.93 27.34 23.53
C TYR A 108 7.54 25.87 23.52
N THR A 109 6.35 25.58 24.03
CA THR A 109 5.79 24.23 23.98
C THR A 109 4.32 24.25 23.64
N LYS A 110 3.84 23.14 23.10
CA LYS A 110 2.43 22.84 22.94
C LYS A 110 2.18 21.42 23.41
N MET A 111 1.16 21.25 24.25
CA MET A 111 0.77 19.97 24.82
C MET A 111 -0.61 19.52 24.30
N TRP A 112 -0.71 18.22 24.06
CA TRP A 112 -1.94 17.50 23.78
C TRP A 112 -2.14 16.41 24.82
N ILE A 113 -3.39 16.19 25.23
CA ILE A 113 -3.75 15.13 26.17
C ILE A 113 -4.75 14.20 25.50
N TYR A 114 -4.49 12.90 25.63
CA TYR A 114 -5.30 11.82 25.09
C TYR A 114 -5.79 10.93 26.23
N GLY A 115 -7.06 10.53 26.19
CA GLY A 115 -7.71 9.73 27.23
C GLY A 115 -7.91 10.49 28.54
N GLY A 116 -8.64 9.87 29.47
CA GLY A 116 -9.05 10.51 30.73
C GLY A 116 -10.04 11.66 30.53
N ASP A 117 -10.10 12.56 31.50
CA ASP A 117 -10.87 13.80 31.45
C ASP A 117 -9.93 15.01 31.32
N PRO A 118 -9.57 15.44 30.09
CA PRO A 118 -8.60 16.52 29.87
C PRO A 118 -9.19 17.94 29.99
N VAL A 119 -10.34 18.09 30.67
CA VAL A 119 -11.08 19.36 30.69
C VAL A 119 -10.22 20.49 31.26
N GLY A 120 -10.00 21.53 30.45
CA GLY A 120 -9.20 22.71 30.84
C GLY A 120 -7.68 22.55 30.68
N LEU A 121 -7.19 21.42 30.15
CA LEU A 121 -5.75 21.11 30.03
C LEU A 121 -5.21 21.20 28.59
N SER A 122 -5.96 21.79 27.67
CA SER A 122 -5.59 21.94 26.26
C SER A 122 -4.93 23.27 25.95
N MET A 123 -3.89 23.26 25.12
CA MET A 123 -3.24 24.47 24.59
C MET A 123 -3.73 24.78 23.17
N ASN A 124 -4.24 26.00 22.95
CA ASN A 124 -4.68 26.43 21.62
C ASN A 124 -3.49 26.73 20.69
N SER A 125 -2.46 27.39 21.22
CA SER A 125 -1.21 27.78 20.56
C SER A 125 0.00 27.21 21.29
N ALA A 126 1.18 27.33 20.68
CA ALA A 126 2.43 27.15 21.42
C ALA A 126 2.64 28.36 22.33
N GLU A 127 2.97 28.12 23.60
CA GLU A 127 3.18 29.17 24.60
C GLU A 127 4.60 29.12 25.14
N ASN A 128 5.11 30.27 25.58
CA ASN A 128 6.42 30.32 26.24
C ASN A 128 6.35 29.49 27.54
N LEU A 129 7.31 28.58 27.74
CA LEU A 129 7.31 27.64 28.86
C LEU A 129 7.13 28.33 30.21
N VAL A 130 7.70 29.54 30.38
CA VAL A 130 7.62 30.29 31.64
C VAL A 130 6.21 30.77 31.99
N ASN A 131 5.29 30.80 31.02
CA ASN A 131 3.91 31.21 31.20
C ASN A 131 2.96 30.02 31.46
N ILE A 132 3.48 28.79 31.42
CA ILE A 132 2.67 27.58 31.55
C ILE A 132 2.77 27.04 32.97
N ASN A 133 1.61 26.72 33.55
CA ASN A 133 1.49 26.02 34.82
C ASN A 133 0.16 25.24 34.87
N PHE A 134 0.19 23.98 34.44
CA PHE A 134 -0.94 23.06 34.49
C PHE A 134 -0.78 22.03 35.61
N ASP A 135 -1.84 21.87 36.39
CA ASP A 135 -2.01 20.74 37.29
C ASP A 135 -2.73 19.60 36.55
N LEU A 136 -1.99 18.53 36.29
CA LEU A 136 -2.45 17.34 35.58
C LEU A 136 -2.95 16.25 36.55
N ALA A 137 -2.86 16.44 37.87
CA ALA A 137 -3.26 15.42 38.84
C ALA A 137 -4.74 14.99 38.71
N PRO A 138 -5.72 15.90 38.48
CA PRO A 138 -7.11 15.50 38.25
C PRO A 138 -7.28 14.61 37.01
N TRP A 139 -6.55 14.91 35.93
CA TRP A 139 -6.54 14.09 34.72
C TRP A 139 -5.91 12.72 34.98
N VAL A 140 -4.77 12.66 35.67
CA VAL A 140 -4.14 11.38 36.05
C VAL A 140 -5.10 10.52 36.87
N ALA A 141 -5.81 11.11 37.85
CA ALA A 141 -6.80 10.39 38.64
C ALA A 141 -7.95 9.83 37.80
N SER A 142 -8.37 10.55 36.76
CA SER A 142 -9.43 10.10 35.85
C SER A 142 -9.05 8.83 35.06
N LEU A 143 -7.75 8.55 34.88
CA LEU A 143 -7.26 7.35 34.19
C LEU A 143 -7.44 6.07 34.99
N SER A 144 -7.88 6.15 36.25
CA SER A 144 -8.33 4.98 37.01
C SER A 144 -9.57 4.31 36.40
N ASP A 145 -10.38 5.06 35.62
CA ASP A 145 -11.49 4.52 34.85
C ASP A 145 -11.03 4.10 33.44
N SER A 146 -10.96 2.79 33.20
CA SER A 146 -10.54 2.24 31.91
C SER A 146 -11.48 2.60 30.76
N LYS A 147 -12.72 3.02 31.02
CA LYS A 147 -13.65 3.50 29.98
C LYS A 147 -13.21 4.82 29.36
N LYS A 148 -12.29 5.54 30.01
CA LYS A 148 -11.74 6.80 29.53
C LYS A 148 -10.41 6.60 28.79
N HIS A 149 -9.95 5.36 28.64
CA HIS A 149 -8.72 5.08 27.91
C HIS A 149 -8.94 5.21 26.41
N THR A 150 -7.89 5.62 25.69
CA THR A 150 -7.86 5.64 24.22
C THR A 150 -6.54 5.05 23.73
N ILE A 151 -6.36 4.92 22.42
CA ILE A 151 -5.08 4.54 21.81
C ILE A 151 -4.08 5.68 22.06
N ILE A 152 -2.96 5.36 22.70
CA ILE A 152 -1.94 6.35 23.10
C ILE A 152 -0.57 6.08 22.50
N ASP A 153 -0.31 4.84 22.12
CA ASP A 153 0.95 4.47 21.49
C ASP A 153 0.80 3.25 20.59
N ILE A 154 1.84 3.00 19.81
CA ILE A 154 1.93 1.87 18.90
C ILE A 154 3.05 0.96 19.42
N THR A 155 2.77 -0.34 19.51
CA THR A 155 3.81 -1.30 19.94
C THR A 155 4.85 -1.47 18.84
N ASP A 156 6.02 -2.01 19.20
CA ASP A 156 6.98 -2.49 18.20
C ASP A 156 6.29 -3.45 17.22
N ASN A 157 6.52 -3.24 15.92
CA ASN A 157 5.84 -3.98 14.84
C ASN A 157 4.31 -3.88 14.88
N GLY A 158 3.75 -2.84 15.52
CA GLY A 158 2.32 -2.57 15.62
C GLY A 158 1.71 -2.00 14.34
N LEU A 159 2.53 -1.56 13.38
CA LEU A 159 2.09 -1.14 12.05
C LEU A 159 2.52 -2.18 11.02
N TYR A 160 1.61 -2.48 10.10
CA TYR A 160 1.89 -3.27 8.90
C TYR A 160 1.50 -2.47 7.66
N PRO A 161 2.22 -2.61 6.54
CA PRO A 161 1.82 -1.95 5.30
C PRO A 161 0.45 -2.49 4.84
N LEU A 162 -0.37 -1.62 4.26
CA LEU A 162 -1.70 -1.98 3.75
C LEU A 162 -1.65 -3.15 2.76
N SER A 163 -0.61 -3.19 1.93
CA SER A 163 -0.32 -4.26 0.96
C SER A 163 -0.21 -5.65 1.60
N ALA A 164 0.15 -5.76 2.88
CA ALA A 164 0.25 -7.04 3.58
C ALA A 164 -1.11 -7.74 3.76
N PHE A 165 -2.21 -7.01 3.56
CA PHE A 165 -3.58 -7.48 3.71
C PHE A 165 -4.34 -7.54 2.38
N VAL A 166 -3.62 -7.42 1.26
CA VAL A 166 -4.14 -7.56 -0.11
C VAL A 166 -3.50 -8.83 -0.72
N ILE A 167 -4.24 -9.55 -1.57
CA ILE A 167 -3.76 -10.82 -2.15
C ILE A 167 -3.33 -10.68 -3.62
N GLU A 168 -3.82 -9.66 -4.31
CA GLU A 168 -3.56 -9.33 -5.70
C GLU A 168 -2.14 -8.78 -5.85
N GLU A 169 -1.29 -9.47 -6.63
CA GLU A 169 0.13 -9.17 -6.79
C GLU A 169 0.36 -7.75 -7.31
N ASN A 170 -0.43 -7.31 -8.29
CA ASN A 170 -0.35 -5.95 -8.84
C ASN A 170 -0.77 -4.89 -7.83
N PHE A 171 -1.84 -5.14 -7.06
CA PHE A 171 -2.27 -4.17 -6.06
C PHE A 171 -1.24 -4.02 -4.95
N LYS A 172 -0.68 -5.14 -4.45
CA LYS A 172 0.38 -5.11 -3.44
C LYS A 172 1.59 -4.30 -3.90
N LYS A 173 2.13 -4.63 -5.08
CA LYS A 173 3.29 -3.95 -5.65
C LYS A 173 3.02 -2.48 -5.89
N ARG A 174 1.81 -2.12 -6.33
CA ARG A 174 1.42 -0.73 -6.56
C ARG A 174 1.31 0.03 -5.25
N LEU A 175 0.66 -0.52 -4.23
CA LEU A 175 0.58 0.08 -2.89
C LEU A 175 2.00 0.33 -2.34
N ASP A 176 2.85 -0.69 -2.34
CA ASP A 176 4.24 -0.58 -1.83
C ASP A 176 5.06 0.46 -2.58
N ALA A 177 4.99 0.45 -3.92
CA ALA A 177 5.74 1.37 -4.76
C ALA A 177 5.23 2.81 -4.64
N THR A 178 3.92 3.01 -4.51
CA THR A 178 3.33 4.34 -4.31
C THR A 178 3.63 4.90 -2.91
N THR A 179 3.52 4.10 -1.85
CA THR A 179 3.93 4.48 -0.49
C THR A 179 5.42 4.84 -0.43
N SER A 180 6.26 4.15 -1.20
CA SER A 180 7.69 4.43 -1.29
C SER A 180 8.05 5.57 -2.25
N ASN A 181 7.06 6.27 -2.83
CA ASN A 181 7.24 7.30 -3.85
C ASN A 181 8.02 6.85 -5.11
N LEU A 182 8.04 5.54 -5.39
CA LEU A 182 8.65 4.97 -6.61
C LEU A 182 7.71 5.08 -7.81
N LEU A 183 6.40 5.08 -7.58
CA LEU A 183 5.36 5.26 -8.59
C LEU A 183 4.39 6.34 -8.17
N GLU A 184 4.00 7.18 -9.12
CA GLU A 184 3.00 8.22 -8.89
C GLU A 184 1.61 7.63 -8.61
N LYS A 185 0.81 8.39 -7.86
CA LYS A 185 -0.61 8.11 -7.65
C LYS A 185 -1.38 8.41 -8.93
N TYR A 186 -2.17 7.45 -9.40
CA TYR A 186 -3.14 7.74 -10.46
C TYR A 186 -4.37 8.45 -9.87
N PRO A 187 -4.75 9.64 -10.38
CA PRO A 187 -5.89 10.39 -9.87
C PRO A 187 -7.24 9.79 -10.29
N SER A 188 -7.25 8.99 -11.36
CA SER A 188 -8.42 8.29 -11.90
C SER A 188 -7.99 6.98 -12.53
N PHE A 189 -8.94 6.08 -12.76
CA PHE A 189 -8.67 4.87 -13.52
C PHE A 189 -8.23 5.17 -14.95
N VAL A 190 -7.40 4.27 -15.47
CA VAL A 190 -6.99 4.22 -16.88
C VAL A 190 -7.98 3.33 -17.63
N GLU A 191 -8.34 3.69 -18.86
CA GLU A 191 -9.13 2.81 -19.72
C GLU A 191 -8.31 1.54 -20.03
N PRO A 192 -8.80 0.35 -19.65
CA PRO A 192 -8.05 -0.88 -19.86
C PRO A 192 -7.99 -1.21 -21.34
N HIS A 193 -6.83 -1.69 -21.79
CA HIS A 193 -6.59 -2.01 -23.18
C HIS A 193 -5.41 -2.97 -23.31
N ILE A 194 -5.27 -3.61 -24.47
CA ILE A 194 -4.09 -4.41 -24.78
C ILE A 194 -3.24 -3.66 -25.80
N GLU A 195 -1.95 -3.51 -25.48
CA GLU A 195 -0.95 -3.14 -26.46
C GLU A 195 -0.03 -4.32 -26.75
N ILE A 196 0.17 -4.63 -28.03
CA ILE A 196 1.11 -5.66 -28.47
C ILE A 196 2.45 -4.98 -28.75
N MET A 197 3.47 -5.33 -27.97
CA MET A 197 4.76 -4.64 -27.99
C MET A 197 5.93 -5.60 -27.77
N ARG A 198 7.15 -5.07 -27.80
CA ARG A 198 8.36 -5.84 -27.51
C ARG A 198 8.60 -5.94 -26.01
N VAL A 199 8.73 -7.15 -25.50
CA VAL A 199 9.00 -7.43 -24.09
C VAL A 199 10.37 -8.10 -23.97
N PHE A 200 11.22 -7.57 -23.10
CA PHE A 200 12.57 -8.08 -22.88
C PHE A 200 12.52 -9.52 -22.37
N GLU A 201 13.33 -10.38 -23.00
CA GLU A 201 13.45 -11.78 -22.61
C GLU A 201 14.78 -12.00 -21.87
N ARG A 202 15.88 -11.76 -22.57
CA ARG A 202 17.25 -12.05 -22.11
C ARG A 202 18.30 -11.28 -22.90
N TYR A 203 19.52 -11.30 -22.40
CA TYR A 203 20.69 -10.97 -23.20
C TYR A 203 21.21 -12.21 -23.93
N SER A 204 21.66 -12.05 -25.17
CA SER A 204 22.40 -13.08 -25.90
C SER A 204 23.80 -13.30 -25.28
N SER A 205 24.54 -14.30 -25.77
CA SER A 205 25.95 -14.50 -25.42
C SER A 205 26.86 -13.32 -25.81
N SER A 206 26.43 -12.48 -26.77
CA SER A 206 27.12 -11.26 -27.18
C SER A 206 26.61 -10.00 -26.47
N ASN A 207 25.85 -10.16 -25.38
CA ASN A 207 25.26 -9.08 -24.59
C ASN A 207 24.24 -8.19 -25.36
N GLU A 208 23.62 -8.74 -26.41
CA GLU A 208 22.54 -8.09 -27.14
C GLU A 208 21.21 -8.32 -26.42
N ALA A 209 20.42 -7.28 -26.20
CA ALA A 209 19.08 -7.43 -25.62
C ALA A 209 18.11 -8.04 -26.64
N LEU A 210 17.50 -9.16 -26.29
CA LEU A 210 16.55 -9.89 -27.12
C LEU A 210 15.13 -9.74 -26.58
N TYR A 211 14.19 -9.56 -27.50
CA TYR A 211 12.80 -9.25 -27.17
C TYR A 211 11.84 -10.22 -27.83
N ASP A 212 10.76 -10.55 -27.13
CA ASP A 212 9.60 -11.23 -27.70
C ASP A 212 8.49 -10.22 -28.06
N VAL A 213 7.57 -10.58 -28.96
CA VAL A 213 6.39 -9.77 -29.29
C VAL A 213 5.19 -10.33 -28.53
N VAL A 214 4.68 -9.58 -27.57
CA VAL A 214 3.70 -10.08 -26.59
C VAL A 214 2.55 -9.09 -26.40
N ALA A 215 1.35 -9.60 -26.11
CA ALA A 215 0.24 -8.80 -25.63
C ALA A 215 0.48 -8.34 -24.19
N VAL A 216 0.33 -7.05 -23.92
CA VAL A 216 0.43 -6.47 -22.58
C VAL A 216 -0.91 -5.83 -22.25
N LEU A 217 -1.59 -6.36 -21.23
CA LEU A 217 -2.83 -5.81 -20.70
C LEU A 217 -2.50 -4.63 -19.77
N PHE A 218 -3.02 -3.47 -20.11
CA PHE A 218 -3.07 -2.30 -19.23
C PHE A 218 -4.34 -2.41 -18.40
N THR A 219 -4.16 -2.51 -17.08
CA THR A 219 -5.27 -2.57 -16.13
C THR A 219 -5.86 -1.18 -15.86
N ARG A 220 -7.00 -1.14 -15.18
CA ARG A 220 -7.62 0.11 -14.69
C ARG A 220 -6.73 0.88 -13.73
N GLN A 221 -5.88 0.17 -12.99
CA GLN A 221 -4.87 0.76 -12.12
C GLN A 221 -3.63 1.26 -12.87
N GLY A 222 -3.55 1.10 -14.20
CA GLY A 222 -2.39 1.45 -15.01
C GLY A 222 -1.23 0.44 -14.92
N ASP A 223 -1.44 -0.72 -14.29
CA ASP A 223 -0.47 -1.82 -14.26
C ASP A 223 -0.34 -2.47 -15.64
N ARG A 224 0.88 -2.89 -16.00
CA ARG A 224 1.18 -3.60 -17.24
C ARG A 224 1.34 -5.10 -16.95
N ILE A 225 0.41 -5.90 -17.45
CA ILE A 225 0.39 -7.35 -17.25
C ILE A 225 0.78 -8.02 -18.56
N VAL A 226 1.96 -8.64 -18.62
CA VAL A 226 2.43 -9.32 -19.81
C VAL A 226 1.72 -10.67 -19.93
N LEU A 227 1.00 -10.87 -21.04
CA LEU A 227 0.23 -12.08 -21.32
C LEU A 227 1.01 -12.99 -22.28
N ARG A 228 1.97 -13.76 -21.75
CA ARG A 228 2.79 -14.67 -22.57
C ARG A 228 1.90 -15.77 -23.19
N SER A 229 2.11 -16.09 -24.46
CA SER A 229 1.43 -17.19 -25.16
C SER A 229 2.12 -18.55 -24.95
N GLY A 230 3.35 -18.55 -24.44
CA GLY A 230 4.17 -19.72 -24.15
C GLY A 230 5.48 -19.34 -23.46
N ASN A 231 6.34 -20.33 -23.24
CA ASN A 231 7.67 -20.09 -22.67
C ASN A 231 8.59 -19.47 -23.72
N ALA A 232 8.74 -18.15 -23.72
CA ALA A 232 9.71 -17.45 -24.58
C ALA A 232 11.17 -17.89 -24.36
N SER A 233 11.46 -18.57 -23.25
CA SER A 233 12.74 -19.25 -22.99
C SER A 233 13.06 -20.37 -23.98
N THR A 234 12.09 -20.90 -24.73
CA THR A 234 12.32 -21.92 -25.76
C THR A 234 12.62 -21.32 -27.14
N ALA A 235 12.37 -20.03 -27.35
CA ALA A 235 12.68 -19.36 -28.62
C ALA A 235 14.20 -19.22 -28.79
N SER A 236 14.71 -19.42 -30.00
CA SER A 236 16.15 -19.25 -30.27
C SER A 236 16.55 -17.76 -30.29
N ASP A 237 17.82 -17.46 -30.04
CA ASP A 237 18.33 -16.07 -30.15
C ASP A 237 18.13 -15.50 -31.57
N ALA A 238 18.23 -16.36 -32.60
CA ALA A 238 17.97 -15.98 -33.99
C ALA A 238 16.50 -15.57 -34.19
N GLU A 239 15.56 -16.31 -33.61
CA GLU A 239 14.13 -16.00 -33.67
C GLU A 239 13.80 -14.69 -32.95
N LEU A 240 14.30 -14.50 -31.72
CA LEU A 240 14.03 -13.27 -30.97
C LEU A 240 14.60 -12.04 -31.65
N ARG A 241 15.78 -12.16 -32.27
CA ARG A 241 16.39 -11.06 -33.03
C ARG A 241 15.54 -10.64 -34.23
N GLN A 242 14.84 -11.57 -34.88
CA GLN A 242 13.93 -11.25 -35.98
C GLN A 242 12.76 -10.36 -35.54
N ASN A 243 12.39 -10.33 -34.25
CA ASN A 243 11.32 -9.47 -33.77
C ASN A 243 11.64 -7.97 -33.90
N GLU A 244 12.91 -7.59 -34.07
CA GLU A 244 13.30 -6.20 -34.38
C GLU A 244 12.92 -5.80 -35.82
N ASN A 245 12.73 -6.76 -36.73
CA ASN A 245 12.25 -6.50 -38.08
C ASN A 245 10.77 -6.06 -38.06
N ALA A 246 10.46 -4.95 -38.74
CA ALA A 246 9.12 -4.36 -38.76
C ALA A 246 8.04 -5.27 -39.38
N THR A 247 8.39 -6.04 -40.41
CA THR A 247 7.48 -6.98 -41.07
C THR A 247 7.17 -8.16 -40.15
N VAL A 248 8.21 -8.73 -39.52
CA VAL A 248 8.06 -9.83 -38.55
C VAL A 248 7.21 -9.39 -37.36
N PHE A 249 7.49 -8.21 -36.82
CA PHE A 249 6.68 -7.61 -35.74
C PHE A 249 5.22 -7.48 -36.15
N SER A 250 4.94 -6.85 -37.29
CA SER A 250 3.57 -6.60 -37.76
C SER A 250 2.79 -7.90 -37.94
N GLN A 251 3.42 -8.94 -38.49
CA GLN A 251 2.79 -10.25 -38.67
C GLN A 251 2.48 -10.92 -37.32
N LYS A 252 3.43 -10.93 -36.38
CA LYS A 252 3.21 -11.48 -35.03
C LYS A 252 2.12 -10.71 -34.29
N ALA A 253 2.14 -9.39 -34.38
CA ALA A 253 1.15 -8.53 -33.74
C ALA A 253 -0.26 -8.77 -34.29
N LEU A 254 -0.42 -8.94 -35.61
CA LEU A 254 -1.71 -9.29 -36.20
C LEU A 254 -2.22 -10.64 -35.69
N ASN A 255 -1.36 -11.67 -35.64
CA ASN A 255 -1.74 -12.99 -35.15
C ASN A 255 -2.16 -12.95 -33.68
N ILE A 256 -1.40 -12.25 -32.83
CA ILE A 256 -1.72 -12.08 -31.40
C ILE A 256 -3.04 -11.33 -31.24
N LYS A 257 -3.25 -10.25 -32.01
CA LYS A 257 -4.50 -9.50 -32.00
C LYS A 257 -5.69 -10.40 -32.31
N THR A 258 -5.64 -11.14 -33.43
CA THR A 258 -6.70 -12.07 -33.83
C THR A 258 -6.99 -13.13 -32.75
N GLN A 259 -5.96 -13.63 -32.07
CA GLN A 259 -6.15 -14.58 -30.97
C GLN A 259 -6.84 -13.94 -29.75
N LYS A 260 -6.37 -12.77 -29.31
CA LYS A 260 -6.90 -12.10 -28.12
C LYS A 260 -8.31 -11.53 -28.34
N GLN A 261 -8.67 -11.16 -29.56
CA GLN A 261 -10.04 -10.73 -29.91
C GLN A 261 -11.12 -11.80 -29.68
N ASN A 262 -10.74 -13.07 -29.53
CA ASN A 262 -11.69 -14.13 -29.18
C ASN A 262 -12.13 -14.07 -27.70
N PHE A 263 -11.40 -13.33 -26.86
CA PHE A 263 -11.62 -13.28 -25.41
C PHE A 263 -11.82 -11.86 -24.87
N TYR A 264 -11.28 -10.87 -25.59
CA TYR A 264 -11.25 -9.47 -25.20
C TYR A 264 -11.91 -8.60 -26.27
N GLU A 265 -12.95 -7.87 -25.87
CA GLU A 265 -13.68 -6.88 -26.68
C GLU A 265 -13.17 -5.44 -26.47
N LEU A 266 -12.22 -5.25 -25.54
CA LEU A 266 -11.51 -3.98 -25.33
C LEU A 266 -10.60 -3.60 -26.52
N ARG A 267 -10.04 -2.38 -26.47
CA ARG A 267 -9.11 -1.90 -27.50
C ARG A 267 -7.83 -2.75 -27.55
N ILE A 268 -7.52 -3.33 -28.71
CA ILE A 268 -6.26 -4.03 -28.98
C ILE A 268 -5.48 -3.34 -30.10
N SER A 269 -4.33 -2.75 -29.74
CA SER A 269 -3.43 -2.04 -30.65
C SER A 269 -2.03 -2.65 -30.63
N SER A 270 -1.15 -2.23 -31.55
CA SER A 270 0.26 -2.62 -31.58
C SER A 270 1.15 -1.41 -31.44
N ASN A 271 2.22 -1.53 -30.65
CA ASN A 271 3.23 -0.50 -30.45
C ASN A 271 4.61 -1.07 -30.79
N SER A 272 5.08 -0.77 -32.01
CA SER A 272 6.36 -1.25 -32.55
C SER A 272 7.56 -0.43 -32.08
N VAL A 273 7.38 0.59 -31.24
CA VAL A 273 8.48 1.44 -30.77
C VAL A 273 8.86 1.09 -29.34
N THR A 274 7.86 0.89 -28.48
CA THR A 274 8.06 0.62 -27.06
C THR A 274 8.74 -0.74 -26.84
N ARG A 275 9.74 -0.73 -25.96
CA ARG A 275 10.38 -1.92 -25.39
C ARG A 275 10.11 -1.95 -23.89
N LEU A 276 9.39 -2.96 -23.43
CA LEU A 276 9.06 -3.15 -22.03
C LEU A 276 10.07 -4.12 -21.39
N ASN A 277 10.62 -3.76 -20.24
CA ASN A 277 11.45 -4.67 -19.47
C ASN A 277 10.80 -4.93 -18.10
N PRO A 278 10.13 -6.09 -17.92
CA PRO A 278 9.48 -6.43 -16.66
C PRO A 278 10.43 -6.50 -15.46
N LYS A 279 11.75 -6.60 -15.69
CA LYS A 279 12.78 -6.71 -14.65
C LYS A 279 13.16 -5.35 -14.03
N ILE A 280 12.78 -4.23 -14.65
CA ILE A 280 13.13 -2.87 -14.18
C ILE A 280 12.09 -2.34 -13.17
N GLY A 281 10.85 -2.83 -13.20
CA GLY A 281 9.80 -2.49 -12.23
C GLY A 281 9.16 -1.10 -12.38
N ASN A 282 9.75 -0.19 -13.17
CA ASN A 282 9.16 1.10 -13.51
C ASN A 282 8.92 1.23 -15.04
N PRO A 283 7.67 1.38 -15.49
CA PRO A 283 6.44 1.37 -14.70
C PRO A 283 6.07 -0.04 -14.24
N LEU A 284 5.11 -0.15 -13.31
CA LEU A 284 4.74 -1.43 -12.72
C LEU A 284 4.38 -2.44 -13.81
N CYS A 285 5.18 -3.50 -13.85
CA CYS A 285 5.07 -4.54 -14.84
C CYS A 285 5.09 -5.91 -14.15
N ILE A 286 4.17 -6.78 -14.56
CA ILE A 286 4.09 -8.15 -14.08
C ILE A 286 4.19 -9.08 -15.28
N ASP A 287 5.28 -9.85 -15.33
CA ASP A 287 5.46 -10.89 -16.33
C ASP A 287 4.76 -12.16 -15.87
N LEU A 288 3.61 -12.49 -16.47
CA LEU A 288 2.94 -13.76 -16.20
C LEU A 288 3.58 -14.88 -17.02
N PRO A 289 3.50 -16.14 -16.56
CA PRO A 289 3.81 -17.28 -17.41
C PRO A 289 2.78 -17.38 -18.56
N LYS A 290 2.72 -18.53 -19.21
CA LYS A 290 1.72 -18.78 -20.25
C LYS A 290 0.30 -18.48 -19.72
N VAL A 291 -0.42 -17.63 -20.45
CA VAL A 291 -1.84 -17.33 -20.24
C VAL A 291 -2.62 -18.08 -21.32
N ASN A 292 -3.47 -19.01 -20.90
CA ASN A 292 -4.34 -19.77 -21.79
C ASN A 292 -5.81 -19.49 -21.44
N GLU A 293 -6.40 -18.48 -22.07
CA GLU A 293 -7.78 -18.06 -21.81
C GLU A 293 -8.82 -19.18 -22.04
N ALA A 294 -8.52 -20.12 -22.94
CA ALA A 294 -9.41 -21.24 -23.26
C ALA A 294 -9.49 -22.32 -22.17
N ASN A 295 -8.56 -22.33 -21.21
CA ASN A 295 -8.49 -23.36 -20.16
C ASN A 295 -8.52 -22.74 -18.75
N MET A 296 -9.50 -21.87 -18.52
CA MET A 296 -9.73 -21.24 -17.23
C MET A 296 -11.05 -21.69 -16.61
N TYR A 297 -11.17 -21.45 -15.31
CA TYR A 297 -12.38 -21.70 -14.54
C TYR A 297 -12.77 -20.44 -13.78
N THR A 298 -14.04 -20.36 -13.39
CA THR A 298 -14.54 -19.30 -12.52
C THR A 298 -14.82 -19.83 -11.11
N TYR A 299 -14.55 -19.01 -10.10
CA TYR A 299 -14.93 -19.24 -8.71
C TYR A 299 -15.23 -17.91 -8.03
N THR A 300 -16.43 -17.75 -7.47
CA THR A 300 -16.79 -16.60 -6.64
C THR A 300 -16.64 -16.96 -5.18
N ASN A 301 -15.88 -16.16 -4.42
CA ASN A 301 -15.78 -16.31 -2.98
C ASN A 301 -17.08 -15.78 -2.32
N PRO A 302 -17.89 -16.66 -1.70
CA PRO A 302 -19.18 -16.25 -1.14
C PRO A 302 -19.07 -15.30 0.07
N ARG A 303 -17.89 -15.17 0.69
CA ARG A 303 -17.69 -14.24 1.81
C ARG A 303 -17.34 -12.83 1.37
N THR A 304 -16.58 -12.70 0.28
CA THR A 304 -16.00 -11.43 -0.14
C THR A 304 -16.66 -10.86 -1.39
N GLY A 305 -17.43 -11.65 -2.15
CA GLY A 305 -17.98 -11.22 -3.43
C GLY A 305 -16.93 -11.10 -4.55
N ILE A 306 -15.68 -11.49 -4.31
CA ILE A 306 -14.65 -11.47 -5.36
C ILE A 306 -14.79 -12.72 -6.21
N GLN A 307 -14.89 -12.53 -7.53
CA GLN A 307 -14.80 -13.61 -8.51
C GLN A 307 -13.38 -13.73 -9.04
N TYR A 308 -12.92 -14.98 -9.16
CA TYR A 308 -11.62 -15.35 -9.67
C TYR A 308 -11.77 -16.15 -10.97
N ILE A 309 -11.07 -15.70 -12.01
CA ILE A 309 -10.92 -16.39 -13.30
C ILE A 309 -9.51 -17.01 -13.28
N TYR A 310 -9.40 -18.33 -13.20
CA TYR A 310 -8.13 -18.96 -12.83
C TYR A 310 -7.75 -20.17 -13.69
N ASP A 311 -6.43 -20.33 -13.89
CA ASP A 311 -5.81 -21.40 -14.66
C ASP A 311 -5.15 -22.42 -13.72
N THR A 312 -5.63 -23.67 -13.76
CA THR A 312 -5.09 -24.74 -12.90
C THR A 312 -3.71 -25.24 -13.29
N GLU A 313 -3.27 -25.01 -14.52
CA GLU A 313 -1.96 -25.43 -15.05
C GLU A 313 -0.90 -24.39 -14.74
N ASN A 314 -1.08 -23.15 -15.22
CA ASN A 314 -0.09 -22.08 -15.10
C ASN A 314 -0.16 -21.32 -13.77
N LYS A 315 -1.14 -21.65 -12.91
CA LYS A 315 -1.33 -21.06 -11.57
C LYS A 315 -1.44 -19.53 -11.59
N ILE A 316 -2.20 -19.01 -12.55
CA ILE A 316 -2.55 -17.59 -12.63
C ILE A 316 -4.03 -17.41 -12.32
N ALA A 317 -4.40 -16.25 -11.79
CA ALA A 317 -5.78 -15.87 -11.63
C ALA A 317 -5.96 -14.37 -11.88
N PHE A 318 -7.07 -14.00 -12.49
CA PHE A 318 -7.57 -12.63 -12.51
C PHE A 318 -8.70 -12.52 -11.50
N SER A 319 -8.74 -11.44 -10.73
CA SER A 319 -9.78 -11.19 -9.74
C SER A 319 -10.51 -9.90 -10.03
N HIS A 320 -11.82 -9.91 -9.81
CA HIS A 320 -12.66 -8.72 -9.88
C HIS A 320 -13.78 -8.81 -8.84
N TYR A 321 -14.24 -7.64 -8.40
CA TYR A 321 -15.29 -7.55 -7.39
C TYR A 321 -16.67 -7.60 -8.05
N THR A 322 -17.54 -8.44 -7.50
CA THR A 322 -18.96 -8.51 -7.86
C THR A 322 -19.79 -8.13 -6.64
N ASP A 323 -20.73 -7.20 -6.80
CA ASP A 323 -21.69 -6.89 -5.73
C ASP A 323 -23.14 -6.87 -6.22
N ASP A 324 -24.05 -6.83 -5.24
CA ASP A 324 -25.49 -6.90 -5.49
C ASP A 324 -26.07 -5.58 -6.07
N LEU A 325 -25.30 -4.49 -6.10
CA LEU A 325 -25.77 -3.15 -6.46
C LEU A 325 -25.30 -2.71 -7.86
N ASP A 326 -24.00 -2.76 -8.08
CA ASP A 326 -23.27 -2.37 -9.28
C ASP A 326 -22.91 -3.59 -10.15
N GLY A 327 -23.17 -4.81 -9.65
CA GLY A 327 -22.97 -6.05 -10.40
C GLY A 327 -21.49 -6.36 -10.63
N ASP A 328 -21.19 -6.83 -11.84
CA ASP A 328 -19.87 -7.25 -12.32
C ASP A 328 -19.36 -6.37 -13.48
N TRP A 329 -19.64 -5.06 -13.40
CA TRP A 329 -19.29 -4.04 -14.41
C TRP A 329 -17.81 -4.03 -14.84
N ILE A 330 -16.91 -4.52 -14.00
CA ILE A 330 -15.48 -4.68 -14.32
C ILE A 330 -15.30 -5.59 -15.54
N LEU A 331 -16.17 -6.59 -15.73
CA LEU A 331 -16.12 -7.44 -16.93
C LEU A 331 -16.36 -6.64 -18.22
N ASP A 332 -17.18 -5.59 -18.17
CA ASP A 332 -17.49 -4.73 -19.31
C ASP A 332 -16.36 -3.76 -19.62
N ASP A 333 -15.73 -3.17 -18.59
CA ASP A 333 -14.53 -2.33 -18.75
C ASP A 333 -13.45 -3.07 -19.55
N TYR A 334 -13.24 -4.34 -19.21
CA TYR A 334 -12.24 -5.19 -19.86
C TYR A 334 -12.75 -5.88 -21.14
N GLY A 335 -14.04 -5.75 -21.46
CA GLY A 335 -14.66 -6.45 -22.59
C GLY A 335 -14.51 -7.97 -22.53
N ILE A 336 -14.62 -8.56 -21.34
CA ILE A 336 -14.40 -10.00 -21.11
C ILE A 336 -15.65 -10.74 -20.65
N ARG A 337 -16.81 -10.06 -20.52
CA ARG A 337 -18.06 -10.66 -20.05
C ARG A 337 -18.42 -11.94 -20.80
N SER A 338 -18.52 -11.86 -22.13
CA SER A 338 -18.85 -12.99 -23.01
C SER A 338 -17.93 -14.20 -22.78
N TRP A 339 -16.63 -13.94 -22.61
CA TRP A 339 -15.65 -14.99 -22.33
C TRP A 339 -15.86 -15.58 -20.94
N VAL A 340 -15.94 -14.76 -19.89
CA VAL A 340 -16.05 -15.20 -18.50
C VAL A 340 -17.32 -16.00 -18.24
N GLU A 341 -18.45 -15.58 -18.81
CA GLU A 341 -19.74 -16.30 -18.72
C GLU A 341 -19.72 -17.65 -19.44
N SER A 342 -18.84 -17.83 -20.43
CA SER A 342 -18.66 -19.12 -21.13
C SER A 342 -17.81 -20.14 -20.35
N LEU A 343 -17.07 -19.70 -19.32
CA LEU A 343 -16.16 -20.54 -18.58
C LEU A 343 -16.88 -21.47 -17.59
N PRO A 344 -16.42 -22.71 -17.41
CA PRO A 344 -16.95 -23.61 -16.41
C PRO A 344 -16.63 -23.12 -14.98
N THR A 345 -17.62 -23.18 -14.10
CA THR A 345 -17.41 -22.96 -12.67
C THR A 345 -16.75 -24.16 -12.02
N LYS A 346 -15.72 -23.93 -11.21
CA LYS A 346 -15.04 -24.98 -10.45
C LYS A 346 -14.64 -24.44 -9.09
N SER A 347 -14.99 -25.18 -8.04
CA SER A 347 -14.63 -24.78 -6.68
C SER A 347 -13.13 -24.93 -6.43
N ILE A 348 -12.57 -23.97 -5.69
CA ILE A 348 -11.19 -24.00 -5.21
C ILE A 348 -11.16 -23.35 -3.82
N SER A 349 -10.27 -23.83 -2.94
CA SER A 349 -10.12 -23.18 -1.64
C SER A 349 -9.36 -21.87 -1.79
N MET A 350 -9.78 -20.83 -1.05
CA MET A 350 -9.05 -19.56 -1.00
C MET A 350 -7.62 -19.72 -0.47
N ALA A 351 -7.37 -20.73 0.36
CA ALA A 351 -6.02 -21.06 0.80
C ALA A 351 -5.14 -21.55 -0.35
N THR A 352 -5.67 -22.38 -1.25
CA THR A 352 -4.95 -22.83 -2.44
C THR A 352 -4.72 -21.66 -3.39
N LEU A 353 -5.75 -20.86 -3.66
CA LEU A 353 -5.64 -19.73 -4.57
C LEU A 353 -4.59 -18.71 -4.07
N ALA A 354 -4.72 -18.23 -2.84
CA ALA A 354 -3.83 -17.19 -2.31
C ALA A 354 -2.36 -17.64 -2.08
N ASN A 355 -2.10 -18.94 -1.92
CA ASN A 355 -0.75 -19.45 -1.66
C ASN A 355 -0.05 -20.02 -2.90
N SER A 356 -0.80 -20.46 -3.90
CA SER A 356 -0.24 -21.17 -5.05
C SER A 356 -0.44 -20.45 -6.37
N TYR A 357 -1.28 -19.41 -6.42
CA TYR A 357 -1.57 -18.68 -7.65
C TYR A 357 -1.01 -17.26 -7.58
N ARG A 358 -0.66 -16.74 -8.76
CA ARG A 358 -0.39 -15.33 -8.96
C ARG A 358 -1.70 -14.65 -9.36
N ILE A 359 -2.23 -13.84 -8.43
CA ILE A 359 -3.54 -13.21 -8.58
C ILE A 359 -3.33 -11.78 -9.07
N ILE A 360 -4.05 -11.38 -10.11
CA ILE A 360 -4.03 -10.03 -10.68
C ILE A 360 -5.41 -9.41 -10.53
N GLY A 361 -5.51 -8.32 -9.79
CA GLY A 361 -6.76 -7.54 -9.67
C GLY A 361 -7.01 -6.69 -10.91
N LEU A 362 -8.23 -6.80 -11.44
CA LEU A 362 -8.72 -6.08 -12.62
C LEU A 362 -9.34 -4.71 -12.25
#